data_AF-A0A938Z377-F1
#
_entry.id   AF-A0A938Z377-F1
#
_cell.length_a   1.000
_cell.length_b   1.000
_cell.length_c   1.000
_cell.angle_alpha   90.00
_cell.angle_beta   90.00
_cell.angle_gamma   90.00
#
_symmetry.space_group_name_H-M   'P 1'
#
loop_
_entity.id
_entity.type
_entity.pdbx_description
1 polymer ?
#
loop_
_entity_poly.entity_id
_entity_poly.type
_entity_poly.pdbx_seq_one_letter_code
_entity_poly.pdbx_strand_id
1 'polypeptide(L)'
;METLEEALQCIKTLKIENERLRAELDMYKNRNTGGRKKHDKAWMASYQKFADRYEQGMTIMEIVDQGEISRRTAYRYKAYYEELNKRKSSVEKLDDK
;
A
#
# COMPACT_ATOMS: atom_id res chain seq x y z
N MET A 1 21.57 -21.04 -40.75
CA MET A 1 20.14 -20.69 -40.73
C MET A 1 19.53 -21.51 -39.63
N GLU A 2 18.90 -20.87 -38.63
CA GLU A 2 18.03 -21.61 -37.71
C GLU A 2 16.95 -22.29 -38.56
N THR A 3 16.85 -23.60 -38.43
CA THR A 3 15.89 -24.39 -39.20
C THR A 3 14.49 -24.16 -38.63
N LEU A 4 13.46 -24.34 -39.46
CA LEU A 4 12.07 -24.23 -39.02
C LEU A 4 11.77 -25.13 -37.81
N GLU A 5 12.43 -26.28 -37.73
CA GLU A 5 12.30 -27.25 -36.66
C GLU A 5 12.90 -26.74 -35.33
N GLU A 6 14.07 -26.11 -35.37
CA GLU A 6 14.68 -25.46 -34.19
C GLU A 6 13.81 -24.31 -33.67
N ALA A 7 13.25 -23.49 -34.57
CA ALA A 7 12.35 -22.41 -34.20
C ALA A 7 11.06 -22.94 -33.54
N LEU A 8 10.48 -24.02 -34.06
CA LEU A 8 9.30 -24.66 -33.46
C LEU A 8 9.60 -25.26 -32.08
N GLN A 9 10.77 -25.86 -31.92
CA GLN A 9 11.20 -26.40 -30.64
C GLN A 9 11.43 -25.29 -29.59
N CYS A 10 12.03 -24.17 -30.00
CA CYS A 10 12.22 -22.98 -29.18
C CYS A 10 10.87 -22.36 -28.75
N ILE A 11 9.90 -22.26 -29.67
CA ILE A 11 8.55 -21.78 -29.34
C ILE A 11 7.87 -22.70 -28.31
N LYS A 12 8.05 -24.01 -28.44
CA LYS A 12 7.47 -25.00 -27.51
C LYS A 12 8.07 -24.86 -26.10
N THR A 13 9.39 -24.72 -25.99
CA THR A 13 10.06 -24.54 -24.69
C THR A 13 9.66 -23.23 -24.04
N LEU A 14 9.65 -22.13 -24.81
CA LEU A 14 9.24 -20.82 -24.31
C LEU A 14 7.79 -20.80 -23.82
N LYS A 15 6.87 -21.54 -24.46
CA LYS A 15 5.48 -21.63 -23.99
C LYS A 15 5.37 -22.30 -22.61
N ILE A 16 6.08 -23.41 -22.41
CA ILE A 16 6.12 -24.13 -21.13
C ILE A 16 6.73 -23.24 -20.04
N GLU A 17 7.83 -22.54 -20.36
CA GLU A 17 8.48 -21.64 -19.43
C GLU A 17 7.58 -20.44 -19.10
N ASN A 18 6.87 -19.88 -20.08
CA ASN A 18 5.92 -18.79 -19.83
C ASN A 18 4.77 -19.24 -18.92
N GLU A 19 4.24 -20.45 -19.11
CA GLU A 19 3.20 -21.02 -18.25
C GLU A 19 3.69 -21.22 -16.82
N ARG A 20 4.92 -21.75 -16.65
CA ARG A 20 5.56 -21.90 -15.33
C ARG A 20 5.76 -20.56 -14.64
N LEU A 21 6.28 -19.56 -15.34
CA LEU A 21 6.50 -18.21 -14.80
C LEU A 21 5.18 -17.54 -14.38
N ARG A 22 4.10 -17.75 -15.15
CA ARG A 22 2.76 -17.26 -14.78
C ARG A 22 2.25 -17.92 -13.50
N ALA A 23 2.40 -19.23 -13.36
CA ALA A 23 2.01 -19.96 -12.16
C ALA A 23 2.80 -19.50 -10.93
N GLU A 24 4.11 -19.26 -11.08
CA GLU A 24 4.96 -18.76 -10.01
C GLU A 24 4.59 -17.31 -9.60
N LEU A 25 4.27 -16.45 -10.57
CA LEU A 25 3.75 -15.11 -10.28
C LEU A 25 2.43 -15.13 -9.52
N ASP A 26 1.51 -16.02 -9.88
CA ASP A 26 0.26 -16.19 -9.15
C ASP A 26 0.49 -16.72 -7.74
N MET A 27 1.44 -17.64 -7.55
CA MET A 27 1.87 -18.05 -6.21
C MET A 27 2.37 -16.86 -5.40
N TYR A 28 3.22 -15.99 -5.94
CA TYR A 28 3.73 -14.83 -5.20
C TYR A 28 2.65 -13.80 -4.89
N LYS A 29 1.71 -13.55 -5.81
CA LYS A 29 0.56 -12.65 -5.56
C LYS A 29 -0.35 -13.18 -4.47
N ASN A 30 -0.59 -14.49 -4.46
CA ASN A 30 -1.53 -15.14 -3.55
C ASN A 30 -0.85 -15.62 -2.27
N ARG A 31 0.47 -15.47 -2.14
CA ARG A 31 1.22 -15.82 -0.93
C ARG A 31 0.73 -14.94 0.21
N ASN A 32 0.06 -15.58 1.18
CA ASN A 32 -0.31 -14.93 2.43
C ASN A 32 0.98 -14.59 3.21
N THR A 33 1.51 -13.40 2.97
CA THR A 33 2.64 -12.87 3.73
C THR A 33 2.07 -12.51 5.10
N GLY A 34 2.23 -13.41 6.08
CA GLY A 34 1.72 -13.27 7.46
C GLY A 34 2.31 -12.10 8.26
N GLY A 35 2.78 -11.05 7.58
CA GLY A 35 3.24 -9.81 8.16
C GLY A 35 2.10 -8.83 8.45
N ARG A 36 2.48 -7.65 8.91
CA ARG A 36 1.55 -6.56 9.20
C ARG A 36 0.77 -6.21 7.94
N LYS A 37 -0.54 -6.45 7.97
CA LYS A 37 -1.44 -6.02 6.88
C LYS A 37 -1.33 -4.51 6.70
N LYS A 38 -1.23 -4.08 5.44
CA LYS A 38 -1.40 -2.67 5.10
C LYS A 38 -2.78 -2.22 5.58
N HIS A 39 -2.90 -0.93 5.86
CA HIS A 39 -4.20 -0.33 6.17
C HIS A 39 -5.18 -0.63 5.03
N ASP A 40 -6.32 -1.19 5.37
CA ASP A 40 -7.35 -1.52 4.40
C ASP A 40 -8.13 -0.26 3.99
N LYS A 41 -9.01 -0.41 2.99
CA LYS A 41 -9.79 0.71 2.44
C LYS A 41 -10.69 1.37 3.49
N ALA A 42 -11.26 0.59 4.41
CA ALA A 42 -12.11 1.10 5.48
C ALA A 42 -11.32 1.95 6.47
N TRP A 43 -10.12 1.48 6.84
CA TRP A 43 -9.21 2.23 7.69
C TRP A 43 -8.79 3.54 7.02
N MET A 44 -8.43 3.51 5.73
CA MET A 44 -8.03 4.72 4.99
C MET A 44 -9.15 5.75 4.91
N ALA A 45 -10.39 5.29 4.69
CA ALA A 45 -11.55 6.20 4.64
C ALA A 45 -11.84 6.86 5.99
N SER A 46 -11.76 6.11 7.09
CA SER A 46 -11.94 6.66 8.45
C SER A 46 -10.80 7.61 8.83
N TYR A 47 -9.57 7.26 8.46
CA TYR A 47 -8.41 8.15 8.64
C TYR A 47 -8.56 9.46 7.86
N GLN A 48 -8.98 9.42 6.60
CA GLN A 48 -9.15 10.62 5.78
C GLN A 48 -10.15 11.60 6.41
N LYS A 49 -11.31 11.11 6.85
CA LYS A 49 -12.30 11.93 7.55
C LYS A 49 -11.74 12.60 8.81
N PHE A 50 -10.92 11.86 9.57
CA PHE A 50 -10.23 12.42 10.72
C PHE A 50 -9.22 13.50 10.30
N ALA A 51 -8.40 13.24 9.28
CA ALA A 51 -7.39 14.16 8.80
C ALA A 51 -8.02 15.46 8.30
N ASP A 52 -9.09 15.39 7.51
CA ASP A 52 -9.81 16.56 6.99
C ASP A 52 -10.32 17.46 8.14
N ARG A 53 -10.89 16.86 9.20
CA ARG A 53 -11.38 17.60 10.38
C ARG A 53 -10.25 18.19 11.21
N TYR A 54 -9.16 17.45 11.35
CA TYR A 54 -7.98 17.88 12.09
C TYR A 54 -7.26 19.04 11.38
N GLU A 55 -7.17 19.00 10.04
CA GLU A 55 -6.64 20.08 9.21
C GLU A 55 -7.52 21.33 9.23
N GLN A 56 -8.84 21.17 9.42
CA GLN A 56 -9.77 22.28 9.67
C GLN A 56 -9.62 22.90 11.07
N GLY A 57 -8.69 22.40 11.89
CA GLY A 57 -8.39 22.95 13.20
C GLY A 57 -9.22 22.38 14.35
N MET A 58 -10.03 21.35 14.12
CA MET A 58 -10.74 20.68 15.21
C MET A 58 -9.77 19.91 16.11
N THR A 59 -10.00 20.00 17.41
CA THR A 59 -9.26 19.21 18.40
C THR A 59 -9.67 17.75 18.34
N ILE A 60 -8.79 16.88 18.85
CA ILE A 60 -9.04 15.43 18.91
C ILE A 60 -10.34 15.12 19.68
N MET A 61 -10.63 15.87 20.74
CA MET A 61 -11.80 15.64 21.58
C MET A 61 -13.09 16.02 20.84
N GLU A 62 -13.10 17.15 20.13
CA GLU A 62 -14.24 17.56 19.30
C GLU A 62 -14.55 16.55 18.19
N ILE A 63 -13.51 15.97 17.56
CA ILE A 63 -13.68 14.93 16.54
C ILE A 63 -14.23 13.63 17.15
N VAL A 64 -13.81 13.30 18.38
CA VAL A 64 -14.30 12.11 19.08
C VAL A 64 -15.74 12.28 19.55
N ASP A 65 -16.12 13.47 20.00
CA ASP A 65 -17.47 13.77 20.50
C ASP A 65 -18.52 13.69 19.39
N GLN A 66 -18.12 13.82 18.11
CA GLN A 66 -18.98 13.53 16.95
C GLN A 66 -19.34 12.04 16.81
N GLY A 67 -18.71 11.15 17.58
CA GLY A 67 -19.09 9.73 17.72
C GLY A 67 -18.61 8.81 16.60
N GLU A 68 -17.89 9.30 15.59
CA GLU A 68 -17.43 8.47 14.46
C GLU A 68 -16.24 7.57 14.80
N ILE A 69 -15.41 7.97 15.77
CA ILE A 69 -14.21 7.24 16.18
C ILE A 69 -14.01 7.31 17.70
N SER A 70 -13.42 6.25 18.27
CA SER A 70 -13.03 6.26 19.70
C SER A 70 -11.85 7.20 19.97
N ARG A 71 -11.70 7.67 21.22
CA ARG A 71 -10.50 8.42 21.66
C ARG A 71 -9.21 7.71 21.27
N ARG A 72 -9.13 6.40 21.52
CA ARG A 72 -7.94 5.59 21.19
C ARG A 72 -7.65 5.60 19.69
N THR A 73 -8.67 5.52 18.85
CA THR A 73 -8.53 5.58 17.39
C THR A 73 -8.04 6.97 16.96
N ALA A 74 -8.61 8.03 17.51
CA ALA A 74 -8.23 9.40 17.20
C ALA A 74 -6.75 9.68 17.54
N TYR A 75 -6.26 9.23 18.70
CA TYR A 75 -4.84 9.35 19.04
C TYR A 75 -3.92 8.51 18.13
N ARG A 76 -4.36 7.32 17.71
CA ARG A 76 -3.60 6.53 16.71
C ARG A 76 -3.52 7.25 15.37
N TYR A 77 -4.61 7.87 14.92
CA TYR A 77 -4.63 8.66 13.69
C TYR A 77 -3.74 9.91 13.78
N LYS A 78 -3.76 10.58 14.93
CA LYS A 78 -2.85 11.71 15.20
C LYS A 78 -1.38 11.31 15.07
N ALA A 79 -0.96 10.22 15.72
CA ALA A 79 0.41 9.73 15.64
C ALA A 79 0.81 9.38 14.20
N TYR A 80 -0.09 8.73 13.45
CA TYR A 80 0.15 8.41 12.05
C TYR A 80 0.27 9.67 11.16
N TYR A 81 -0.57 10.69 11.40
CA TYR A 81 -0.50 11.98 10.71
C TYR A 81 0.83 12.71 10.98
N GLU A 82 1.29 12.73 12.24
CA GLU A 82 2.59 13.31 12.62
C GLU A 82 3.77 12.56 11.95
N GLU A 83 3.73 11.22 11.92
CA GLU A 83 4.73 10.41 11.21
C GLU A 83 4.78 10.71 9.72
N LEU A 84 3.62 10.86 9.07
CA LEU A 84 3.54 11.19 7.64
C LEU A 84 4.12 12.57 7.37
N ASN A 85 3.81 13.57 8.20
CA ASN A 85 4.35 14.92 8.03
C ASN A 85 5.86 14.97 8.26
N LYS A 86 6.37 14.21 9.23
CA LYS A 86 7.82 14.07 9.43
C LYS A 86 8.52 13.48 8.20
N ARG A 87 7.92 12.46 7.58
CA ARG A 87 8.45 11.85 6.35
C ARG A 87 8.43 12.84 5.18
N LYS A 88 7.33 13.55 4.97
CA LYS A 88 7.22 14.60 3.92
C LYS A 88 8.32 15.65 4.08
N SER A 89 8.49 16.20 5.28
CA SER A 89 9.55 17.15 5.59
C SER A 89 10.98 16.58 5.40
N SER A 90 11.16 15.27 5.52
CA SER A 90 12.47 14.63 5.31
C SER A 90 12.78 14.41 3.83
N VAL A 91 11.75 14.17 3.01
CA VAL A 91 11.86 14.00 1.55
C VAL A 91 12.14 15.33 0.88
N GLU A 92 11.43 16.39 1.28
CA GLU A 92 11.60 17.74 0.72
C GLU A 92 13.04 18.27 0.90
N LYS A 93 13.73 17.86 1.97
CA LYS A 93 15.15 18.22 2.23
C LYS A 93 16.18 17.46 1.38
N LEU A 94 15.78 16.40 0.66
CA LEU A 94 16.67 15.66 -0.24
C LEU A 94 16.67 16.22 -1.66
N ASP A 95 15.61 16.93 -2.04
CA ASP A 95 15.47 17.51 -3.38
C ASP A 95 16.19 18.87 -3.52
N ASP A 96 16.58 19.48 -2.39
CA ASP A 96 17.32 20.76 -2.32
C ASP A 96 18.85 20.60 -2.33
N LYS A 97 19.40 19.41 -2.59
CA LYS A 97 20.84 19.12 -2.48
C LYS A 97 21.51 18.57 -3.74
#